data_AF-A0A958N4U4-F1
#
_entry.id   AF-A0A958N4U4-F1
#
_cell.length_a   1.000
_cell.length_b   1.000
_cell.length_c   1.000
_cell.angle_alpha   90.00
_cell.angle_beta   90.00
_cell.angle_gamma   90.00
#
_symmetry.space_group_name_H-M   'P 1'
#
loop_
_entity.id
_entity.type
_entity.pdbx_description
1 polymer ?
#
loop_
_entity_poly.entity_id
_entity_poly.type
_entity_poly.pdbx_seq_one_letter_code
_entity_poly.pdbx_strand_id
1 'polypeptide(L)'
;MELFPNVTNEVADQSDWISLCSAKHKNSPTYLNSVFSKAAKEAKEAGLLSIAELYGLLSQVFSMYYKQNSPNDPFGPMMVMHDGRTAIVTDFTELNLGIFKPLAFGPDEYVKTSFKTKIAYKLAFSRSSEF
;
A
#
# COMPACT_ATOMS: atom_id res chain seq x y z
N MET A 1 14.44 8.93 -7.26
CA MET A 1 14.85 8.20 -6.04
C MET A 1 13.68 7.30 -5.67
N GLU A 2 13.90 5.99 -5.63
CA GLU A 2 12.83 5.06 -5.26
C GLU A 2 12.58 5.17 -3.75
N LEU A 3 11.31 5.29 -3.34
CA LEU A 3 10.95 5.48 -1.93
C LEU A 3 11.12 4.21 -1.08
N PHE A 4 11.15 3.03 -1.72
CA PHE A 4 11.14 1.72 -1.06
C PHE A 4 12.01 0.71 -1.83
N PRO A 5 13.31 0.96 -2.00
CA PRO A 5 14.17 0.21 -2.93
C PRO A 5 14.42 -1.24 -2.50
N ASN A 6 14.22 -1.58 -1.21
CA ASN A 6 14.53 -2.91 -0.69
C ASN A 6 13.30 -3.80 -0.54
N VAL A 7 12.14 -3.35 -1.01
CA VAL A 7 10.89 -4.08 -0.84
C VAL A 7 10.72 -5.07 -2.00
N THR A 8 10.73 -6.35 -1.67
CA THR A 8 10.54 -7.48 -2.61
C THR A 8 9.46 -8.43 -2.11
N ASN A 9 9.09 -9.43 -2.92
CA ASN A 9 8.16 -10.48 -2.49
C ASN A 9 8.74 -11.31 -1.34
N GLU A 10 10.05 -11.60 -1.35
CA GLU A 10 10.70 -12.35 -0.27
C GLU A 10 10.60 -11.61 1.07
N VAL A 11 10.72 -10.27 1.05
CA VAL A 11 10.52 -9.45 2.26
C VAL A 11 9.06 -9.51 2.72
N ALA A 12 8.11 -9.54 1.78
CA ALA A 12 6.70 -9.72 2.10
C ALA A 12 6.43 -11.08 2.76
N ASP A 13 7.01 -12.15 2.22
CA ASP A 13 6.87 -13.52 2.74
C ASP A 13 7.49 -13.71 4.14
N GLN A 14 8.52 -12.92 4.47
CA GLN A 14 9.20 -12.95 5.77
C GLN A 14 8.53 -12.10 6.85
N SER A 15 7.43 -11.41 6.53
CA SER A 15 6.76 -10.49 7.45
C SER A 15 5.34 -10.93 7.79
N ASP A 16 4.83 -10.46 8.93
CA ASP A 16 3.48 -10.81 9.43
C ASP A 16 2.37 -9.90 8.89
N TRP A 17 2.58 -9.30 7.72
CA TRP A 17 1.72 -8.24 7.20
C TRP A 17 0.27 -8.73 6.91
N ILE A 18 0.09 -10.00 6.53
CA ILE A 18 -1.23 -10.63 6.36
C ILE A 18 -1.96 -10.73 7.71
N SER A 19 -1.24 -11.11 8.77
CA SER A 19 -1.79 -11.22 10.13
C SER A 19 -2.21 -9.84 10.66
N LEU A 20 -1.42 -8.79 10.39
CA LEU A 20 -1.77 -7.40 10.74
C LEU A 20 -3.04 -6.93 10.02
N CYS A 21 -3.23 -7.34 8.76
CA CYS A 21 -4.49 -7.11 8.04
C CYS A 21 -5.66 -7.88 8.64
N SER A 22 -5.45 -9.04 9.25
CA SER A 22 -6.52 -9.93 9.72
C SER A 22 -6.92 -9.69 11.18
N ALA A 23 -6.17 -8.87 11.91
CA ALA A 23 -6.27 -8.74 13.35
C ALA A 23 -7.57 -8.12 13.88
N LYS A 24 -8.42 -7.45 13.05
CA LYS A 24 -9.68 -6.84 13.51
C LYS A 24 -10.85 -6.92 12.53
N HIS A 25 -12.06 -7.00 13.11
CA HIS A 25 -13.36 -7.11 12.43
C HIS A 25 -13.81 -5.86 11.64
N LYS A 26 -13.07 -4.74 11.73
CA LYS A 26 -13.33 -3.47 11.02
C LYS A 26 -12.02 -2.79 10.62
N ASN A 27 -11.42 -3.23 9.53
CA ASN A 27 -10.19 -2.64 9.00
C ASN A 27 -10.49 -1.44 8.10
N SER A 28 -10.67 -0.26 8.70
CA SER A 28 -10.72 0.97 7.90
C SER A 28 -9.33 1.28 7.32
N PRO A 29 -9.25 1.96 6.16
CA PRO A 29 -7.97 2.41 5.61
C PRO A 29 -7.15 3.23 6.62
N THR A 30 -7.79 4.13 7.37
CA THR A 30 -7.13 4.92 8.42
C THR A 30 -6.55 4.04 9.54
N TYR A 31 -7.27 2.98 9.93
CA TYR A 31 -6.77 2.03 10.93
C TYR A 31 -5.54 1.27 10.41
N LEU A 32 -5.61 0.72 9.20
CA LEU A 32 -4.49 -0.01 8.61
C LEU A 32 -3.28 0.89 8.36
N ASN A 33 -3.48 2.13 7.93
CA ASN A 33 -2.42 3.14 7.86
C ASN A 33 -1.71 3.30 9.21
N SER A 34 -2.46 3.43 10.31
CA SER A 34 -1.89 3.55 11.65
C SER A 34 -1.15 2.29 12.09
N VAL A 35 -1.72 1.10 11.88
CA VAL A 35 -1.10 -0.20 12.20
C VAL A 35 0.23 -0.36 11.49
N PHE A 36 0.27 -0.14 10.18
CA PHE A 36 1.49 -0.28 9.40
C PHE A 36 2.52 0.82 9.69
N SER A 37 2.08 2.05 9.98
CA SER A 37 3.00 3.12 10.40
C SER A 37 3.72 2.76 11.71
N LYS A 38 2.97 2.19 12.66
CA LYS A 38 3.53 1.71 13.92
C LYS A 38 4.48 0.54 13.71
N ALA A 39 4.07 -0.46 12.94
CA ALA A 39 4.89 -1.64 12.64
C ALA A 39 6.20 -1.26 11.91
N ALA A 40 6.14 -0.28 10.99
CA ALA A 40 7.33 0.24 10.31
C ALA A 40 8.33 0.86 11.29
N LYS A 41 7.84 1.64 12.25
CA LYS A 41 8.67 2.25 13.30
C LYS A 41 9.32 1.17 14.16
N GLU A 42 8.54 0.19 14.63
CA GLU A 42 9.03 -0.92 15.46
C GLU A 42 10.07 -1.77 14.74
N ALA A 43 9.83 -2.11 13.47
CA ALA A 43 10.79 -2.84 12.64
C ALA A 43 12.10 -2.06 12.44
N LYS A 44 12.02 -0.73 12.26
CA LYS A 44 13.19 0.13 12.14
C LYS A 44 14.00 0.17 13.44
N GLU A 45 13.33 0.29 14.59
CA GLU A 45 13.96 0.26 15.91
C GLU A 45 14.63 -1.09 16.21
N ALA A 46 14.08 -2.19 15.68
CA ALA A 46 14.65 -3.53 15.77
C ALA A 46 15.78 -3.81 14.75
N GLY A 47 16.13 -2.86 13.88
CA GLY A 47 17.15 -3.03 12.83
C GLY A 47 16.70 -3.83 11.60
N LEU A 48 15.40 -4.13 11.47
CA LEU A 48 14.81 -4.87 10.37
C LEU A 48 14.41 -3.92 9.23
N LEU A 49 15.42 -3.34 8.55
CA LEU A 49 15.21 -2.22 7.62
C LEU A 49 14.28 -2.54 6.44
N SER A 50 14.44 -3.71 5.78
CA SER A 50 13.57 -4.07 4.64
C SER A 50 12.12 -4.31 5.06
N ILE A 51 11.90 -4.87 6.25
CA ILE A 51 10.56 -5.05 6.83
C ILE A 51 9.96 -3.69 7.19
N ALA A 52 10.77 -2.76 7.71
CA ALA A 52 10.35 -1.39 7.98
C ALA A 52 9.92 -0.67 6.69
N GLU A 53 10.65 -0.85 5.59
CA GLU A 53 10.27 -0.32 4.28
C GLU A 53 8.97 -0.93 3.77
N LEU A 54 8.77 -2.25 3.89
CA LEU A 54 7.52 -2.90 3.52
C LEU A 54 6.32 -2.36 4.30
N TYR A 55 6.43 -2.25 5.61
CA TYR A 55 5.36 -1.67 6.42
C TYR A 55 5.16 -0.18 6.12
N GLY A 56 6.22 0.57 5.82
CA GLY A 56 6.13 1.95 5.35
C GLY A 56 5.36 2.06 4.02
N LEU A 57 5.66 1.18 3.07
CA LEU A 57 4.97 1.07 1.79
C LEU A 57 3.48 0.78 1.99
N LEU A 58 3.14 -0.23 2.80
CA LEU A 58 1.76 -0.59 3.13
C LEU A 58 1.02 0.58 3.79
N SER A 59 1.65 1.26 4.75
CA SER A 59 1.10 2.46 5.38
C SER A 59 0.73 3.54 4.34
N GLN A 60 1.63 3.83 3.42
CA GLN A 60 1.40 4.84 2.37
C GLN A 60 0.28 4.43 1.41
N VAL A 61 0.11 3.15 1.11
CA VAL A 61 -1.03 2.69 0.30
C VAL A 61 -2.36 3.00 0.97
N PHE A 62 -2.43 2.84 2.29
CA PHE A 62 -3.61 3.16 3.07
C PHE A 62 -3.80 4.65 3.37
N SER A 63 -2.79 5.49 3.10
CA SER A 63 -2.84 6.95 3.28
C SER A 63 -3.48 7.68 2.10
N MET A 64 -3.79 7.01 0.98
CA MET A 64 -4.48 7.61 -0.17
C MET A 64 -6.00 7.60 -0.01
N TYR A 65 -6.69 8.66 -0.45
CA TYR A 65 -8.16 8.68 -0.53
C TYR A 65 -8.66 8.33 -1.95
N TYR A 66 -9.89 7.84 -2.05
CA TYR A 66 -10.52 7.49 -3.33
C TYR A 66 -11.36 8.65 -3.87
N LYS A 67 -11.12 9.04 -5.13
CA LYS A 67 -11.87 10.04 -5.90
C LYS A 67 -12.95 9.34 -6.73
N GLN A 68 -14.17 9.28 -6.22
CA GLN A 68 -15.30 8.65 -6.92
C GLN A 68 -15.58 9.25 -8.31
N ASN A 69 -15.36 10.56 -8.47
CA ASN A 69 -15.70 11.30 -9.69
C ASN A 69 -14.53 11.38 -10.69
N SER A 70 -13.44 10.64 -10.48
CA SER A 70 -12.23 10.70 -11.30
C SER A 70 -11.78 9.29 -11.66
N PRO A 71 -12.50 8.58 -12.55
CA PRO A 71 -12.23 7.17 -12.86
C PRO A 71 -10.84 6.93 -13.49
N ASN A 72 -10.29 7.94 -14.16
CA ASN A 72 -8.96 7.89 -14.78
C ASN A 72 -7.81 8.24 -13.81
N ASP A 73 -8.13 8.86 -12.67
CA ASP A 73 -7.18 9.14 -11.58
C ASP A 73 -7.87 8.95 -10.22
N PRO A 74 -8.21 7.70 -9.85
CA PRO A 74 -9.10 7.43 -8.74
C PRO A 74 -8.47 7.66 -7.36
N PHE A 75 -7.18 7.99 -7.26
CA PHE A 75 -6.49 8.09 -5.96
C PHE A 75 -5.77 9.40 -5.80
N GLY A 76 -6.06 10.09 -4.70
CA GLY A 76 -5.43 11.35 -4.35
C GLY A 76 -4.70 11.30 -3.02
N PRO A 77 -3.90 12.33 -2.74
CA PRO A 77 -3.27 12.49 -1.44
C PRO A 77 -4.35 12.83 -0.40
N MET A 78 -4.41 12.11 0.72
CA MET A 78 -5.32 12.42 1.81
C MET A 78 -5.01 13.75 2.48
N MET A 79 -3.76 14.20 2.47
CA MET A 79 -3.37 15.51 2.99
C MET A 79 -2.37 16.20 2.06
N VAL A 80 -2.60 17.48 1.81
CA VAL A 80 -1.69 18.39 1.10
C VAL A 80 -1.32 19.51 2.07
N MET A 81 -0.02 19.68 2.31
CA MET A 81 0.59 20.68 3.18
C MET A 81 1.31 21.72 2.33
N HIS A 82 1.83 22.77 2.97
CA HIS A 82 2.55 23.85 2.26
C HIS A 82 3.80 23.35 1.52
N ASP A 83 4.48 22.35 2.06
CA ASP A 83 5.77 21.82 1.59
C ASP A 83 5.69 20.38 1.07
N GLY A 84 4.50 19.76 1.05
CA GLY A 84 4.39 18.37 0.65
C GLY A 84 2.98 17.82 0.63
N ARG A 85 2.87 16.51 0.40
CA ARG A 85 1.61 15.76 0.42
C ARG A 85 1.83 14.33 0.89
N THR A 86 0.77 13.69 1.34
CA THR A 86 0.75 12.23 1.49
C THR A 86 0.92 11.56 0.12
N ALA A 87 1.16 10.25 0.13
CA ALA A 87 1.42 9.49 -1.08
C ALA A 87 0.30 9.63 -2.15
N ILE A 88 0.69 9.49 -3.41
CA ILE A 88 -0.18 9.23 -4.56
C ILE A 88 0.35 8.03 -5.34
N VAL A 89 -0.44 7.61 -6.33
CA VAL A 89 -0.13 6.48 -7.20
C VAL A 89 1.26 6.59 -7.85
N THR A 90 1.65 7.75 -8.37
CA THR A 90 2.93 7.89 -9.07
C THR A 90 4.16 7.83 -8.15
N ASP A 91 3.99 7.79 -6.83
CA ASP A 91 5.10 7.69 -5.88
C ASP A 91 5.65 6.26 -5.76
N PHE A 92 4.95 5.26 -6.32
CA PHE A 92 5.31 3.85 -6.19
C PHE A 92 5.78 3.28 -7.54
N THR A 93 6.86 2.49 -7.51
CA THR A 93 7.40 1.78 -8.68
C THR A 93 6.58 0.54 -9.02
N GLU A 94 6.73 -0.01 -10.23
CA GLU A 94 6.10 -1.29 -10.61
C GLU A 94 6.49 -2.45 -9.67
N LEU A 95 7.72 -2.45 -9.14
CA LEU A 95 8.16 -3.42 -8.15
C LEU A 95 7.32 -3.32 -6.86
N ASN A 96 7.18 -2.12 -6.33
CA ASN A 96 6.36 -1.85 -5.13
C ASN A 96 4.91 -2.31 -5.34
N LEU A 97 4.43 -2.25 -6.58
CA LEU A 97 3.07 -2.62 -6.96
C LEU A 97 2.86 -4.11 -7.17
N GLY A 98 3.90 -4.81 -7.62
CA GLY A 98 3.90 -6.26 -7.76
C GLY A 98 3.56 -6.96 -6.45
N ILE A 99 4.01 -6.41 -5.32
CA ILE A 99 3.80 -6.95 -3.97
C ILE A 99 2.33 -6.93 -3.55
N PHE A 100 1.53 -6.05 -4.15
CA PHE A 100 0.10 -5.98 -3.85
C PHE A 100 -0.76 -6.94 -4.69
N LYS A 101 -0.19 -7.64 -5.68
CA LYS A 101 -0.94 -8.62 -6.50
C LYS A 101 -1.65 -9.68 -5.64
N PRO A 102 -1.00 -10.34 -4.65
CA PRO A 102 -1.67 -11.32 -3.80
C PRO A 102 -2.84 -10.74 -3.02
N LEU A 103 -2.82 -9.44 -2.71
CA LEU A 103 -3.90 -8.79 -1.98
C LEU A 103 -5.10 -8.40 -2.83
N ALA A 104 -4.87 -8.04 -4.10
CA ALA A 104 -5.96 -7.77 -5.02
C ALA A 104 -6.74 -9.06 -5.37
N PHE A 105 -6.05 -10.20 -5.36
CA PHE A 105 -6.56 -11.48 -5.88
C PHE A 105 -6.67 -12.62 -4.85
N GLY A 106 -6.32 -12.38 -3.58
CA GLY A 106 -6.42 -13.38 -2.52
C GLY A 106 -7.87 -13.84 -2.24
N PRO A 107 -8.05 -15.06 -1.69
CA PRO A 107 -9.36 -15.67 -1.46
C PRO A 107 -10.18 -14.95 -0.37
N ASP A 108 -9.55 -14.09 0.43
CA ASP A 108 -10.22 -13.41 1.54
C ASP A 108 -11.11 -12.24 1.08
N GLU A 109 -12.39 -12.39 1.38
CA GLU A 109 -13.49 -11.45 1.11
C GLU A 109 -13.37 -10.14 1.90
N TYR A 110 -12.52 -10.09 2.93
CA TYR A 110 -12.38 -8.96 3.84
C TYR A 110 -11.60 -7.75 3.27
N VAL A 111 -10.94 -7.92 2.13
CA VAL A 111 -10.11 -6.90 1.48
C VAL A 111 -10.88 -6.26 0.28
N LYS A 112 -12.22 -6.39 0.24
CA LYS A 112 -12.95 -6.26 -1.04
C LYS A 112 -13.37 -4.87 -1.53
N THR A 113 -13.49 -3.80 -0.74
CA THR A 113 -14.10 -2.56 -1.31
C THR A 113 -13.13 -1.40 -1.57
N SER A 114 -12.14 -1.19 -0.70
CA SER A 114 -11.13 -0.13 -0.94
C SER A 114 -9.83 -0.68 -1.53
N PHE A 115 -9.47 -1.93 -1.24
CA PHE A 115 -8.16 -2.48 -1.53
C PHE A 115 -8.06 -3.08 -2.94
N LYS A 116 -9.03 -3.93 -3.34
CA LYS A 116 -9.14 -4.45 -4.71
C LYS A 116 -9.26 -3.32 -5.73
N THR A 117 -10.08 -2.31 -5.47
CA THR A 117 -10.22 -1.14 -6.34
C THR A 117 -8.92 -0.33 -6.41
N LYS A 118 -8.19 -0.16 -5.30
CA LYS A 118 -6.92 0.59 -5.25
C LYS A 118 -5.80 -0.02 -6.06
N ILE A 119 -5.62 -1.33 -5.92
CA ILE A 119 -4.50 -2.04 -6.52
C ILE A 119 -4.85 -2.61 -7.89
N ALA A 120 -6.07 -3.10 -8.10
CA ALA A 120 -6.48 -3.63 -9.42
C ALA A 120 -6.55 -2.55 -10.49
N TYR A 121 -6.96 -1.31 -10.15
CA TYR A 121 -6.84 -0.18 -11.09
C TYR A 121 -5.38 0.02 -11.48
N LYS A 122 -4.47 0.00 -10.51
CA LYS A 122 -3.06 0.26 -10.77
C LYS A 122 -2.39 -0.82 -11.64
N LEU A 123 -2.71 -2.09 -11.40
CA LEU A 123 -2.27 -3.22 -12.22
C LEU A 123 -2.92 -3.26 -13.61
N ALA A 124 -4.15 -2.75 -13.75
CA ALA A 124 -4.81 -2.60 -15.04
C ALA A 124 -4.17 -1.48 -15.87
N PHE A 125 -3.75 -0.38 -15.23
CA PHE A 125 -3.17 0.77 -15.92
C PHE A 125 -1.69 0.61 -16.27
N SER A 126 -0.90 -0.15 -15.49
CA SER A 126 0.48 -0.51 -15.88
C SER A 126 0.57 -1.52 -17.03
N ARG A 127 -0.55 -2.14 -17.43
CA ARG A 127 -0.68 -2.96 -18.66
C ARG A 127 -1.10 -2.17 -19.90
N SER A 128 -1.49 -0.90 -19.77
CA SER A 128 -1.93 -0.06 -20.90
C SER A 128 -0.79 0.66 -21.64
N SER A 129 0.47 0.44 -21.26
CA SER A 129 1.63 0.96 -22.00
C SER A 129 2.21 -0.02 -23.03
N GLU A 130 1.51 -1.12 -23.33
CA GLU A 130 1.92 -2.12 -24.35
C GLU A 130 0.98 -2.19 -25.58
N PHE A 131 0.24 -1.12 -25.88
CA PHE A 131 -0.49 -0.98 -27.16
C PHE A 131 -0.37 0.42 -27.74
#